data_AF-A0AAF1KSR7-F1
#
_entry.id   AF-A0AAF1KSR7-F1
#
_cell.length_a   1.000
_cell.length_b   1.000
_cell.length_c   1.000
_cell.angle_alpha   90.00
_cell.angle_beta   90.00
_cell.angle_gamma   90.00
#
_symmetry.space_group_name_H-M   'P 1'
#
loop_
_entity.id
_entity.type
_entity.pdbx_description
1 polymer ?
#
loop_
_entity_poly.entity_id
_entity_poly.type
_entity_poly.pdbx_seq_one_letter_code
_entity_poly.pdbx_strand_id
1 'polypeptide(L)'
;MTERNGGDTERWKHDGVRVIKGDQLDPNTTQTPGMFRQAAINHARVGAQKIWAGTVSIEPNAKTGVHHHGALESVIFVIRGKARMRWGTRLEYVAEAGPGDFIFVPPYVPHQEINADPDHVLECVLVRSDNDAVVVNITDVDPVEKPNEVHWVDPLHARPEKFGRPK
;
A
#
# COMPACT_ATOMS: atom_id res chain seq x y z
N MET A 1 12.41 14.60 40.29
CA MET A 1 11.05 14.04 40.38
C MET A 1 10.10 15.19 40.16
N THR A 2 9.57 15.34 38.94
CA THR A 2 8.62 16.41 38.63
C THR A 2 7.20 15.89 38.83
N GLU A 3 6.43 16.62 39.62
CA GLU A 3 5.02 16.37 39.92
C GLU A 3 4.22 16.23 38.62
N ARG A 4 3.59 15.07 38.43
CA ARG A 4 2.63 14.86 37.34
C ARG A 4 1.31 15.48 37.76
N ASN A 5 1.04 16.69 37.27
CA ASN A 5 -0.23 17.39 37.44
C ASN A 5 -1.39 16.53 36.87
N GLY A 6 -2.53 16.48 37.57
CA GLY A 6 -3.74 15.77 37.12
C GLY A 6 -4.32 16.19 35.76
N GLY A 7 -3.75 17.23 35.13
CA GLY A 7 -4.03 17.58 33.73
C GLY A 7 -3.41 16.61 32.72
N ASP A 8 -2.26 16.00 33.02
CA ASP A 8 -1.63 15.02 32.14
C ASP A 8 -2.43 13.71 32.11
N THR A 9 -3.01 13.30 33.24
CA THR A 9 -3.83 12.08 33.31
C THR A 9 -5.10 12.18 32.47
N GLU A 10 -5.78 13.33 32.49
CA GLU A 10 -6.96 13.55 31.65
C GLU A 10 -6.59 13.70 30.17
N ARG A 11 -5.45 14.37 29.85
CA ARG A 11 -4.94 14.44 28.48
C ARG A 11 -4.67 13.05 27.90
N TRP A 12 -3.96 12.17 28.61
CA TRP A 12 -3.62 10.85 28.08
C TRP A 12 -4.84 9.96 27.84
N LYS A 13 -5.91 10.17 28.60
CA LYS A 13 -7.17 9.45 28.41
C LYS A 13 -7.88 9.81 27.10
N HIS A 14 -7.81 11.08 26.67
CA HIS A 14 -8.58 11.59 25.52
C HIS A 14 -7.73 11.82 24.24
N ASP A 15 -6.45 12.14 24.42
CA ASP A 15 -5.48 12.42 23.33
C ASP A 15 -4.38 11.35 23.23
N GLY A 16 -4.45 10.29 24.02
CA GLY A 16 -3.49 9.19 24.00
C GLY A 16 -3.77 8.15 22.91
N VAL A 17 -3.51 6.88 23.25
CA VAL A 17 -3.64 5.75 22.31
C VAL A 17 -5.09 5.60 21.85
N ARG A 18 -5.29 5.51 20.54
CA ARG A 18 -6.59 5.22 19.92
C ARG A 18 -6.55 3.86 19.24
N VAL A 19 -7.55 3.04 19.54
CA VAL A 19 -7.76 1.74 18.89
C VAL A 19 -8.93 1.88 17.93
N ILE A 20 -8.66 1.79 16.62
CA ILE A 20 -9.70 1.81 15.58
C ILE A 20 -10.03 0.36 15.24
N LYS A 21 -11.30 -0.04 15.40
CA LYS A 21 -11.75 -1.39 15.08
C LYS A 21 -11.93 -1.55 13.58
N GLY A 22 -11.73 -2.78 13.07
CA GLY A 22 -11.78 -3.08 11.64
C GLY A 22 -13.16 -2.92 11.00
N ASP A 23 -14.23 -2.92 11.80
CA ASP A 23 -15.60 -2.61 11.42
C ASP A 23 -15.95 -1.12 11.52
N GLN A 24 -15.00 -0.29 11.94
CA GLN A 24 -15.14 1.16 12.12
C GLN A 24 -14.21 1.95 11.18
N LEU A 25 -13.85 1.38 10.04
CA LEU A 25 -13.04 2.06 9.03
C LEU A 25 -13.88 3.07 8.23
N ASP A 26 -13.23 4.13 7.73
CA ASP A 26 -13.89 5.21 7.02
C ASP A 26 -13.82 4.95 5.51
N PRO A 27 -14.95 4.65 4.84
CA PRO A 27 -14.97 4.39 3.41
C PRO A 27 -14.91 5.65 2.55
N ASN A 28 -14.96 6.85 3.14
CA ASN A 28 -14.92 8.13 2.43
C ASN A 28 -13.49 8.46 1.95
N THR A 29 -12.97 7.58 1.11
CA THR A 29 -11.69 7.75 0.41
C THR A 29 -11.97 7.76 -1.09
N THR A 30 -11.04 8.29 -1.87
CA THR A 30 -11.09 8.11 -3.33
C THR A 30 -11.13 6.62 -3.63
N GLN A 31 -12.01 6.19 -4.54
CA GLN A 31 -12.13 4.78 -4.93
C GLN A 31 -11.71 4.59 -6.38
N THR A 32 -11.26 3.38 -6.69
CA THR A 32 -10.97 2.94 -8.06
C THR A 32 -11.91 1.78 -8.35
N PRO A 33 -12.53 1.68 -9.54
CA PRO A 33 -13.40 0.54 -9.85
C PRO A 33 -12.71 -0.80 -9.57
N GLY A 34 -13.40 -1.70 -8.85
CA GLY A 34 -12.84 -2.98 -8.41
C GLY A 34 -11.89 -2.89 -7.21
N MET A 35 -11.75 -1.72 -6.59
CA MET A 35 -10.96 -1.53 -5.37
C MET A 35 -11.77 -0.77 -4.33
N PHE A 36 -11.81 -1.30 -3.12
CA PHE A 36 -12.46 -0.68 -1.98
C PHE A 36 -11.43 -0.32 -0.91
N ARG A 37 -11.25 0.99 -0.70
CA ARG A 37 -10.32 1.57 0.25
C ARG A 37 -11.03 2.15 1.46
N GLN A 38 -10.51 1.87 2.64
CA GLN A 38 -11.04 2.42 3.88
C GLN A 38 -9.89 2.95 4.75
N ALA A 39 -10.02 4.17 5.25
CA ALA A 39 -9.01 4.78 6.12
C ALA A 39 -9.22 4.35 7.57
N ALA A 40 -8.15 3.99 8.28
CA ALA A 40 -8.12 3.79 9.73
C ALA A 40 -7.49 5.00 10.44
N ILE A 41 -6.35 5.46 9.92
CA ILE A 41 -5.52 6.53 10.48
C ILE A 41 -5.38 7.64 9.43
N ASN A 42 -5.78 8.85 9.80
CA ASN A 42 -5.47 10.08 9.09
C ASN A 42 -5.66 11.29 10.05
N HIS A 43 -5.41 12.49 9.55
CA HIS A 43 -5.55 13.73 10.29
C HIS A 43 -6.98 13.92 10.80
N ALA A 44 -7.98 13.77 9.93
CA ALA A 44 -9.39 13.98 10.28
C ALA A 44 -9.91 13.01 11.34
N ARG A 45 -9.39 11.78 11.39
CA ARG A 45 -9.85 10.73 12.29
C ARG A 45 -9.16 10.74 13.64
N VAL A 46 -7.83 10.86 13.65
CA VAL A 46 -7.02 10.67 14.85
C VAL A 46 -5.95 11.74 15.04
N GLY A 47 -5.96 12.80 14.24
CA GLY A 47 -4.96 13.88 14.33
C GLY A 47 -3.57 13.47 13.83
N ALA A 48 -3.47 12.40 13.02
CA ALA A 48 -2.18 11.97 12.47
C ALA A 48 -1.56 13.08 11.61
N GLN A 49 -0.27 13.35 11.77
CA GLN A 49 0.42 14.44 11.06
C GLN A 49 1.40 13.98 9.99
N LYS A 50 1.82 12.71 10.02
CA LYS A 50 2.90 12.18 9.17
C LYS A 50 2.54 10.85 8.53
N ILE A 51 1.35 10.33 8.79
CA ILE A 51 0.93 9.05 8.28
C ILE A 51 -0.55 9.05 7.93
N TRP A 52 -0.84 8.38 6.83
CA TRP A 52 -2.14 7.82 6.53
C TRP A 52 -2.02 6.30 6.58
N ALA A 53 -3.02 5.61 7.13
CA ALA A 53 -3.10 4.15 7.04
C ALA A 53 -4.53 3.68 6.86
N GLY A 54 -4.70 2.60 6.09
CA GLY A 54 -6.00 2.04 5.79
C GLY A 54 -5.89 0.64 5.20
N THR A 55 -7.04 0.08 4.83
CA THR A 55 -7.13 -1.19 4.14
C THR A 55 -7.56 -0.98 2.69
N VAL A 56 -7.20 -1.93 1.84
CA VAL A 56 -7.70 -2.04 0.48
C VAL A 56 -8.10 -3.47 0.17
N SER A 57 -9.28 -3.65 -0.39
CA SER A 57 -9.76 -4.91 -0.97
C SER A 57 -9.86 -4.73 -2.49
N ILE A 58 -9.29 -5.66 -3.25
CA ILE A 58 -9.15 -5.57 -4.70
C ILE A 58 -9.79 -6.82 -5.32
N GLU A 59 -10.82 -6.60 -6.13
CA GLU A 59 -11.56 -7.66 -6.80
C GLU A 59 -10.68 -8.51 -7.74
N PRO A 60 -11.05 -9.76 -8.04
CA PRO A 60 -10.30 -10.60 -8.96
C PRO A 60 -10.06 -9.91 -10.30
N ASN A 61 -8.82 -9.98 -10.80
CA ASN A 61 -8.36 -9.32 -12.03
C ASN A 61 -8.47 -7.78 -12.08
N ALA A 62 -8.91 -7.12 -11.00
CA ALA A 62 -8.97 -5.67 -10.97
C ALA A 62 -7.56 -5.07 -11.00
N LYS A 63 -7.46 -3.90 -11.63
CA LYS A 63 -6.21 -3.14 -11.76
C LYS A 63 -6.47 -1.64 -11.73
N THR A 64 -5.49 -0.92 -11.22
CA THR A 64 -5.47 0.55 -11.27
C THR A 64 -5.11 1.06 -12.68
N GLY A 65 -5.37 2.35 -12.92
CA GLY A 65 -4.65 3.09 -13.96
C GLY A 65 -3.19 3.33 -13.54
N VAL A 66 -2.35 3.79 -14.47
CA VAL A 66 -0.97 4.15 -14.13
C VAL A 66 -0.96 5.46 -13.37
N HIS A 67 -0.26 5.49 -12.24
CA HIS A 67 -0.22 6.67 -11.39
C HIS A 67 1.05 6.74 -10.55
N HIS A 68 1.26 7.90 -9.92
CA HIS A 68 2.22 8.06 -8.83
C HIS A 68 1.61 8.89 -7.69
N HIS A 69 2.23 8.79 -6.51
CA HIS A 69 1.79 9.51 -5.31
C HIS A 69 2.60 10.78 -5.00
N GLY A 70 3.36 11.28 -5.98
CA GLY A 70 4.14 12.51 -5.83
C GLY A 70 5.30 12.27 -4.87
N ALA A 71 5.46 13.14 -3.87
CA ALA A 71 6.54 13.03 -2.89
C ALA A 71 6.31 11.93 -1.82
N LEU A 72 5.16 11.24 -1.84
CA LEU A 72 4.81 10.28 -0.81
C LEU A 72 5.55 8.96 -0.98
N GLU A 73 6.05 8.43 0.13
CA GLU A 73 6.41 7.02 0.26
C GLU A 73 5.15 6.21 0.60
N SER A 74 5.03 5.01 0.04
CA SER A 74 3.94 4.08 0.36
C SER A 74 4.46 2.70 0.73
N VAL A 75 3.84 2.09 1.74
CA VAL A 75 4.05 0.70 2.13
C VAL A 75 2.74 -0.05 1.98
N ILE A 76 2.79 -1.20 1.32
CA ILE A 76 1.67 -2.14 1.22
C ILE A 76 2.09 -3.42 1.92
N PHE A 77 1.25 -3.91 2.82
CA PHE A 77 1.40 -5.22 3.44
C PHE A 77 0.26 -6.12 2.98
N VAL A 78 0.60 -7.27 2.40
CA VAL A 78 -0.40 -8.20 1.86
C VAL A 78 -0.91 -9.11 2.98
N ILE A 79 -2.21 -9.00 3.26
CA ILE A 79 -2.90 -9.87 4.23
C ILE A 79 -3.29 -11.19 3.56
N ARG A 80 -3.89 -11.11 2.37
CA ARG A 80 -4.43 -12.26 1.64
C ARG A 80 -4.41 -12.01 0.14
N GLY A 81 -4.26 -13.08 -0.65
CA GLY A 81 -4.36 -13.03 -2.12
C GLY A 81 -3.01 -12.80 -2.80
N LYS A 82 -3.03 -12.35 -4.05
CA LYS A 82 -1.86 -12.22 -4.90
C LYS A 82 -1.78 -10.84 -5.55
N ALA A 83 -0.87 -10.00 -5.06
CA ALA A 83 -0.57 -8.71 -5.67
C ALA A 83 0.43 -8.87 -6.81
N ARG A 84 0.22 -8.10 -7.88
CA ARG A 84 1.23 -7.88 -8.92
C ARG A 84 1.41 -6.37 -9.10
N MET A 85 2.65 -5.93 -8.98
CA MET A 85 3.06 -4.57 -9.23
C MET A 85 3.72 -4.49 -10.59
N ARG A 86 3.30 -3.53 -11.41
CA ARG A 86 4.08 -3.10 -12.59
C ARG A 86 4.54 -1.67 -12.39
N TRP A 87 5.74 -1.35 -12.83
CA TRP A 87 6.27 0.02 -12.70
C TRP A 87 7.27 0.36 -13.80
N GLY A 88 7.62 1.65 -13.86
CA GLY A 88 8.47 2.23 -14.90
C GLY A 88 7.69 3.09 -15.88
N THR A 89 8.41 3.83 -16.70
CA THR A 89 7.83 4.81 -17.65
C THR A 89 6.83 4.18 -18.64
N ARG A 90 7.03 2.89 -18.93
CA ARG A 90 6.20 2.05 -19.81
C ARG A 90 5.77 0.75 -19.12
N LEU A 91 5.71 0.74 -17.77
CA LEU A 91 5.41 -0.46 -16.99
C LEU A 91 6.32 -1.66 -17.33
N GLU A 92 7.58 -1.38 -17.63
CA GLU A 92 8.58 -2.33 -18.13
C GLU A 92 9.13 -3.28 -17.06
N TYR A 93 8.77 -3.07 -15.79
CA TYR A 93 9.16 -3.94 -14.68
C TYR A 93 7.95 -4.55 -13.99
N VAL A 94 8.12 -5.74 -13.42
CA VAL A 94 7.07 -6.47 -12.70
C VAL A 94 7.63 -7.25 -11.51
N ALA A 95 6.83 -7.36 -10.45
CA ALA A 95 7.05 -8.23 -9.31
C ALA A 95 5.70 -8.65 -8.72
N GLU A 96 5.67 -9.81 -8.06
CA GLU A 96 4.49 -10.31 -7.36
C GLU A 96 4.77 -10.40 -5.85
N ALA A 97 3.71 -10.27 -5.07
CA ALA A 97 3.75 -10.39 -3.62
C ALA A 97 2.52 -11.17 -3.12
N GLY A 98 2.73 -12.00 -2.10
CA GLY A 98 1.71 -12.81 -1.44
C GLY A 98 1.59 -12.50 0.05
N PRO A 99 0.78 -13.27 0.80
CA PRO A 99 0.52 -13.01 2.21
C PRO A 99 1.81 -12.95 3.05
N GLY A 100 1.97 -11.88 3.82
CA GLY A 100 3.15 -11.63 4.66
C GLY A 100 4.23 -10.76 4.00
N ASP A 101 4.13 -10.50 2.70
CA ASP A 101 5.09 -9.67 1.97
C ASP A 101 4.81 -8.17 2.15
N PHE A 102 5.89 -7.39 2.10
CA PHE A 102 5.85 -5.93 2.07
C PHE A 102 6.25 -5.42 0.68
N ILE A 103 5.52 -4.42 0.19
CA ILE A 103 5.84 -3.68 -1.03
C ILE A 103 6.13 -2.24 -0.63
N PHE A 104 7.28 -1.73 -1.07
CA PHE A 104 7.62 -0.31 -0.96
C PHE A 104 7.47 0.37 -2.32
N VAL A 105 6.72 1.47 -2.36
CA VAL A 105 6.60 2.32 -3.55
C VAL A 105 7.28 3.66 -3.26
N PRO A 106 8.39 3.98 -3.94
CA PRO A 106 9.10 5.23 -3.72
C PRO A 106 8.36 6.43 -4.35
N PRO A 107 8.72 7.66 -3.93
CA PRO A 107 8.20 8.88 -4.53
C PRO A 107 8.34 8.89 -6.06
N TYR A 108 7.33 9.45 -6.72
CA TYR A 108 7.26 9.69 -8.16
C TYR A 108 7.33 8.46 -9.08
N VAL A 109 7.47 7.24 -8.55
CA VAL A 109 7.52 6.04 -9.39
C VAL A 109 6.16 5.79 -10.04
N PRO A 110 6.05 5.82 -11.38
CA PRO A 110 4.83 5.41 -12.07
C PRO A 110 4.61 3.91 -11.87
N HIS A 111 3.43 3.54 -11.39
CA HIS A 111 3.12 2.14 -11.12
C HIS A 111 1.65 1.81 -11.39
N GLN A 112 1.39 0.52 -11.46
CA GLN A 112 0.07 -0.09 -11.56
C GLN A 112 0.00 -1.27 -10.59
N GLU A 113 -1.01 -1.23 -9.73
CA GLU A 113 -1.42 -2.30 -8.82
C GLU A 113 -2.44 -3.22 -9.51
N ILE A 114 -2.27 -4.53 -9.38
CA ILE A 114 -3.10 -5.57 -10.00
C ILE A 114 -3.37 -6.68 -8.98
N ASN A 115 -4.62 -7.13 -8.87
CA ASN A 115 -4.91 -8.44 -8.29
C ASN A 115 -4.66 -9.51 -9.37
N ALA A 116 -3.62 -10.32 -9.15
CA ALA A 116 -3.19 -11.36 -10.09
C ALA A 116 -3.84 -12.73 -9.82
N ASP A 117 -4.74 -12.81 -8.84
CA ASP A 117 -5.60 -13.97 -8.60
C ASP A 117 -6.94 -13.76 -9.35
N PRO A 118 -7.35 -14.68 -10.25
CA PRO A 118 -8.59 -14.56 -11.00
C PRO A 118 -9.83 -15.00 -10.21
N ASP A 119 -9.65 -15.65 -9.06
CA ASP A 119 -10.71 -16.30 -8.30
C ASP A 119 -10.94 -15.68 -6.92
N HIS A 120 -9.93 -15.01 -6.35
CA HIS A 120 -9.99 -14.48 -4.98
C HIS A 120 -9.68 -12.99 -4.87
N VAL A 121 -10.34 -12.32 -3.92
CA VAL A 121 -10.04 -10.95 -3.51
C VAL A 121 -8.65 -10.86 -2.89
N LEU A 122 -7.91 -9.82 -3.28
CA LEU A 122 -6.66 -9.39 -2.66
C LEU A 122 -6.94 -8.38 -1.54
N GLU A 123 -6.37 -8.59 -0.36
CA GLU A 123 -6.54 -7.72 0.80
C GLU A 123 -5.17 -7.24 1.30
N CYS A 124 -5.05 -5.92 1.47
CA CYS A 124 -3.81 -5.30 1.95
C CYS A 124 -4.06 -4.23 3.01
N VAL A 125 -3.05 -4.00 3.84
CA VAL A 125 -2.87 -2.73 4.57
C VAL A 125 -2.03 -1.80 3.71
N LEU A 126 -2.41 -0.53 3.67
CA LEU A 126 -1.69 0.52 2.96
C LEU A 126 -1.34 1.63 3.95
N VAL A 127 -0.07 2.07 3.91
CA VAL A 127 0.45 3.17 4.71
C VAL A 127 1.11 4.18 3.78
N ARG A 128 0.92 5.47 4.03
CA ARG A 128 1.59 6.57 3.31
C ARG A 128 2.24 7.54 4.29
N SER A 129 3.33 8.18 3.87
CA SER A 129 4.12 9.13 4.66
C SER A 129 3.48 10.52 4.85
N ASP A 130 2.24 10.71 4.41
CA ASP A 130 1.43 11.90 4.70
C ASP A 130 -0.06 11.58 4.59
N ASN A 131 -0.89 12.53 5.01
CA ASN A 131 -2.36 12.48 4.95
C ASN A 131 -2.94 12.86 3.59
N ASP A 132 -2.16 13.54 2.76
CA ASP A 132 -2.63 14.01 1.47
C ASP A 132 -2.87 12.83 0.52
N ALA A 133 -4.08 12.77 -0.04
CA ALA A 133 -4.45 11.78 -1.05
C ALA A 133 -3.91 12.17 -2.43
N VAL A 134 -2.59 12.33 -2.55
CA VAL A 134 -1.96 12.67 -3.83
C VAL A 134 -2.03 11.46 -4.75
N VAL A 135 -2.74 11.61 -5.86
CA VAL A 135 -2.75 10.65 -6.96
C VAL A 135 -2.64 11.45 -8.25
N VAL A 136 -1.54 11.23 -8.98
CA VAL A 136 -1.36 11.80 -10.31
C VAL A 136 -1.54 10.67 -11.32
N ASN A 137 -2.66 10.71 -12.04
CA ASN A 137 -2.97 9.73 -13.09
C ASN A 137 -2.17 10.06 -14.36
N ILE A 138 -1.62 9.03 -15.00
CA ILE A 138 -0.84 9.13 -16.24
C ILE A 138 -1.62 8.39 -17.32
N THR A 139 -2.18 9.13 -18.28
CA THR A 139 -3.09 8.57 -19.30
C THR A 139 -2.35 8.09 -20.54
N ASP A 140 -1.19 8.68 -20.84
CA ASP A 140 -0.48 8.50 -22.11
C ASP A 140 0.69 7.52 -21.95
N VAL A 141 0.38 6.32 -21.45
CA VAL A 141 1.36 5.24 -21.27
C VAL A 141 1.16 4.20 -22.37
N ASP A 142 2.23 3.89 -23.11
CA ASP A 142 2.32 2.74 -24.01
C ASP A 142 3.05 1.59 -23.30
N PRO A 143 2.32 0.64 -22.64
CA PRO A 143 2.94 -0.34 -21.77
C PRO A 143 3.67 -1.41 -22.55
N VAL A 144 4.83 -1.86 -22.04
CA VAL A 144 5.51 -3.03 -22.59
C VAL A 144 4.61 -4.26 -22.44
N GLU A 145 4.44 -5.06 -23.50
CA GLU A 145 3.61 -6.26 -23.47
C GLU A 145 4.15 -7.31 -22.48
N LYS A 146 5.47 -7.51 -22.48
CA LYS A 146 6.19 -8.47 -21.62
C LYS A 146 7.15 -7.72 -20.69
N PRO A 147 6.71 -7.34 -19.47
CA PRO A 147 7.59 -6.67 -18.52
C PRO A 147 8.69 -7.60 -18.02
N ASN A 148 9.80 -7.01 -17.60
CA ASN A 148 10.94 -7.70 -17.01
C ASN A 148 10.67 -7.95 -15.52
N GLU A 149 10.77 -9.20 -15.09
CA GLU A 149 10.66 -9.53 -13.67
C GLU A 149 11.88 -9.03 -12.89
N VAL A 150 11.61 -8.32 -11.79
CA VAL A 150 12.63 -7.76 -10.91
C VAL A 150 12.43 -8.34 -9.51
N HIS A 151 13.48 -8.92 -8.96
CA HIS A 151 13.52 -9.38 -7.57
C HIS A 151 14.33 -8.41 -6.72
N TRP A 152 13.94 -8.26 -5.45
CA TRP A 152 14.80 -7.61 -4.48
C TRP A 152 16.01 -8.51 -4.21
N VAL A 153 17.20 -7.99 -4.50
CA VAL A 153 18.48 -8.65 -4.27
C VAL A 153 19.38 -7.67 -3.55
N ASP A 154 19.93 -8.08 -2.42
CA ASP A 154 20.89 -7.31 -1.65
C ASP A 154 21.92 -8.27 -1.00
N PRO A 155 22.92 -7.77 -0.25
CA PRO A 155 23.95 -8.63 0.36
C PRO A 155 23.41 -9.71 1.33
N LEU A 156 22.20 -9.53 1.87
CA LEU A 156 21.52 -10.46 2.77
C LEU A 156 20.53 -11.37 2.03
N HIS A 157 20.06 -10.96 0.86
CA HIS A 157 19.03 -11.66 0.08
C HIS A 157 19.53 -11.99 -1.33
N ALA A 158 19.90 -13.26 -1.53
CA ALA A 158 20.25 -13.77 -2.85
C ALA A 158 19.03 -13.76 -3.80
N ARG A 159 19.29 -13.71 -5.11
CA ARG A 159 18.23 -13.94 -6.11
C ARG A 159 17.51 -15.24 -5.79
N PRO A 160 16.17 -15.28 -5.85
CA PRO A 160 15.45 -16.55 -5.84
C PRO A 160 16.05 -17.44 -6.91
N GLU A 161 16.54 -18.63 -6.53
CA GLU A 161 16.96 -19.60 -7.54
C GLU A 161 15.75 -19.90 -8.42
N LYS A 162 15.94 -19.95 -9.74
CA LYS A 162 14.88 -20.41 -10.64
C LYS A 162 14.46 -21.80 -10.15
N PHE A 163 13.28 -21.92 -9.56
CA PHE A 163 12.68 -23.21 -9.27
C PHE A 163 12.69 -24.02 -10.57
N GLY A 164 13.48 -25.10 -10.63
CA GLY A 164 13.50 -25.98 -11.80
C GLY A 164 14.87 -26.49 -12.31
N ARG A 165 15.82 -26.85 -11.45
CA ARG A 165 16.76 -27.92 -11.80
C ARG A 165 16.51 -29.11 -10.87
N PRO A 166 15.95 -30.23 -11.35
CA PRO A 166 15.95 -31.46 -10.56
C PRO A 166 17.41 -31.90 -10.34
N LYS A 167 17.70 -32.38 -9.13
CA LYS A 167 18.82 -33.29 -8.91
C LYS A 167 18.49 -34.65 -9.51
#